data_AF-B6DDM3-F1
#
_entry.id   AF-B6DDM3-F1
#
_cell.length_a   1.000
_cell.length_b   1.000
_cell.length_c   1.000
_cell.angle_alpha   90.00
_cell.angle_beta   90.00
_cell.angle_gamma   90.00
#
_symmetry.space_group_name_H-M   'P 1'
#
loop_
_entity.id
_entity.type
_entity.pdbx_description
1 polymer ?
#
loop_
_entity_poly.entity_id
_entity_poly.type
_entity_poly.pdbx_seq_one_letter_code
_entity_poly.pdbx_strand_id
1 'polypeptide(L)' 'HGARTLFRDVFAGIDPDLDAQVEFGAFQKLGDPTTRRQVV' A
#
# COMPACT_ATOMS: atom_id res chain seq x y z
N HIS A 1 -18.54 -12.39 -4.02
CA HIS A 1 -17.89 -12.65 -5.33
C HIS A 1 -17.12 -11.44 -5.84
N GLY A 2 -17.71 -10.23 -5.97
CA GLY A 2 -17.01 -9.05 -6.51
C GLY A 2 -15.67 -8.69 -5.85
N ALA A 3 -15.60 -8.65 -4.51
CA ALA A 3 -14.35 -8.38 -3.79
C ALA A 3 -13.24 -9.40 -4.12
N ARG A 4 -13.60 -10.67 -4.31
CA ARG A 4 -12.65 -11.74 -4.62
C ARG A 4 -12.04 -11.60 -6.02
N THR A 5 -12.76 -10.96 -6.93
CA THR A 5 -12.26 -10.62 -8.27
C THR A 5 -11.32 -9.42 -8.24
N LEU A 6 -11.64 -8.40 -7.44
CA LEU A 6 -10.86 -7.16 -7.36
C LEU A 6 -9.55 -7.33 -6.57
N PHE A 7 -9.58 -8.11 -5.49
CA PHE A 7 -8.43 -8.32 -4.58
C PHE A 7 -7.81 -9.71 -4.78
N ARG A 8 -7.70 -10.14 -6.05
CA ARG A 8 -7.21 -11.48 -6.40
C ARG A 8 -5.74 -11.68 -6.03
N ASP A 9 -4.95 -10.61 -6.17
CA ASP A 9 -3.51 -10.53 -5.90
C ASP A 9 -3.18 -10.78 -4.42
N VAL A 10 -3.96 -10.24 -3.49
CA VAL A 10 -3.77 -10.39 -2.04
C VAL A 10 -4.66 -11.47 -1.42
N PHE A 11 -5.32 -12.28 -2.25
CA PHE A 11 -6.34 -13.23 -1.76
C PHE A 11 -5.77 -14.30 -0.82
N ALA A 12 -4.51 -14.71 -1.02
CA ALA A 12 -3.82 -15.69 -0.18
C ALA A 12 -3.05 -15.06 1.00
N GLY A 13 -3.07 -13.73 1.12
CA GLY A 13 -2.26 -12.98 2.08
C GLY A 13 -1.70 -11.70 1.47
N ILE A 14 -1.30 -10.76 2.32
CA ILE A 14 -0.59 -9.54 1.94
C ILE A 14 0.93 -9.78 1.92
N ASP A 15 1.66 -8.92 1.21
CA ASP A 15 3.12 -8.93 1.21
C ASP A 15 3.65 -8.67 2.65
N PRO A 16 4.52 -9.53 3.20
CA PRO A 16 5.07 -9.34 4.54
C PRO A 16 5.98 -8.11 4.67
N ASP A 17 6.48 -7.54 3.57
CA ASP A 17 7.43 -6.41 3.58
C ASP A 17 6.77 -5.04 3.34
N LEU A 18 5.45 -4.92 3.55
CA LEU A 18 4.65 -3.73 3.15
C LEU A 18 4.62 -2.56 4.17
N ASP A 19 5.55 -2.53 5.12
CA ASP A 19 5.49 -1.66 6.32
C ASP A 19 5.44 -0.15 6.01
N ALA A 20 6.28 0.33 5.10
CA ALA A 20 6.41 1.78 4.86
C ALA A 20 5.08 2.42 4.36
N GLN A 21 4.28 1.68 3.59
CA GLN A 21 3.03 2.18 2.98
C GLN A 21 1.93 2.50 4.01
N VAL A 22 2.06 1.98 5.24
CA VAL A 22 1.07 2.19 6.31
C VAL A 22 1.55 3.18 7.39
N GLU A 23 2.80 3.65 7.30
CA GLU A 23 3.32 4.66 8.22
C GLU A 23 2.66 6.03 7.99
N PHE A 24 2.24 6.67 9.08
CA PHE A 24 1.55 7.96 9.02
C PHE A 24 2.46 9.05 8.45
N GLY A 25 1.98 9.72 7.39
CA GLY A 25 2.67 10.86 6.78
C GLY A 25 3.93 10.52 5.98
N ALA A 26 4.23 9.24 5.76
CA ALA A 26 5.36 8.79 4.95
C ALA A 26 5.23 9.17 3.46
N PHE A 27 4.00 9.21 2.95
CA PHE A 27 3.67 9.52 1.56
C PHE A 27 2.67 10.67 1.47
N GLN A 28 2.76 11.46 0.40
CA GLN A 28 1.77 12.50 0.10
C GLN A 28 0.44 11.90 -0.39
N LYS A 29 0.48 10.71 -0.99
CA LYS A 29 -0.69 9.95 -1.45
C LYS A 29 -0.57 8.49 -0.99
N LEU A 30 -1.62 7.99 -0.35
CA LEU A 30 -1.68 6.62 0.14
C LEU A 30 -1.65 5.62 -1.02
N GLY A 31 -0.88 4.54 -0.88
CA GLY A 31 -0.74 3.50 -1.89
C GLY A 31 0.16 3.88 -3.07
N ASP A 32 0.81 5.05 -3.04
CA ASP A 32 1.62 5.55 -4.16
C ASP A 32 3.08 5.78 -3.72
N PRO A 33 3.97 4.80 -3.93
CA PRO A 33 5.37 4.87 -3.50
C PRO A 33 6.16 5.99 -4.17
N THR A 34 5.69 6.52 -5.30
CA THR A 34 6.36 7.63 -6.00
C THR A 34 6.18 8.97 -5.30
N THR A 35 5.29 9.03 -4.30
CA THR A 35 4.93 10.26 -3.59
C THR A 35 5.56 10.38 -2.20
N ARG A 36 6.66 9.66 -1.94
CA ARG A 36 7.34 9.68 -0.63
C ARG A 36 7.71 11.12 -0.26
N ARG A 37 7.38 11.53 0.97
CA ARG A 37 7.60 12.90 1.42
C ARG A 37 9.10 13.15 1.52
N GLN A 38 9.59 14.18 0.84
CA GLN A 38 10.95 14.67 1.04
C GLN A 38 10.96 15.51 2.32
N VAL A 39 11.91 15.21 3.22
CA VAL A 39 12.20 16.09 4.35
C VAL A 39 13.00 17.25 3.77
N VAL A 40 12.43 18.44 3.79
CA VAL A 40 13.09 19.70 3.39
C VAL A 40 13.60 20.38 4.65
#